data_AF-A0A929F3X3-F1
#
_entry.id   AF-A0A929F3X3-F1
#
_cell.length_a   1.000
_cell.length_b   1.000
_cell.length_c   1.000
_cell.angle_alpha   90.00
_cell.angle_beta   90.00
_cell.angle_gamma   90.00
#
_symmetry.space_group_name_H-M   'P 1'
#
loop_
_entity.id
_entity.type
_entity.pdbx_description
1 polymer ?
#
loop_
_entity_poly.entity_id
_entity_poly.type
_entity_poly.pdbx_seq_one_letter_code
_entity_poly.pdbx_strand_id
1 'polypeptide(L)'
;MTGEDSLALMIRRYPALGCCENEIMNAATTIIDCYENGGKILLCGNGGSCADADHMVGELMKSFEKKRPLPEDFKARLQVASPDRGGYIA
;
A
#
# COMPACT_ATOMS: atom_id res chain seq x y z
N MET A 1 -11.30 6.90 2.01
CA MET A 1 -11.19 5.97 0.87
C MET A 1 -11.00 4.60 1.48
N THR A 2 -12.04 3.77 1.44
CA THR A 2 -12.03 2.40 1.97
C THR A 2 -11.37 1.45 0.95
N GLY A 3 -11.13 0.20 1.33
CA GLY A 3 -10.63 -0.83 0.40
C GLY A 3 -11.59 -1.05 -0.78
N GLU A 4 -12.90 -1.03 -0.50
CA GLU A 4 -13.96 -1.16 -1.50
C GLU A 4 -13.97 -0.01 -2.52
N ASP A 5 -13.73 1.23 -2.06
CA ASP A 5 -13.62 2.40 -2.96
C ASP A 5 -12.46 2.25 -3.96
N SER A 6 -11.36 1.62 -3.52
CA SER A 6 -10.15 1.45 -4.32
C SER A 6 -10.32 0.36 -5.37
N LEU A 7 -10.95 -0.76 -5.01
CA LEU A 7 -11.24 -1.86 -5.93
C LEU A 7 -12.25 -1.42 -7.00
N ALA A 8 -13.33 -0.76 -6.61
CA ALA A 8 -14.32 -0.23 -7.55
C ALA A 8 -13.69 0.73 -8.57
N LEU A 9 -12.75 1.59 -8.14
CA LEU A 9 -11.99 2.46 -9.03
C LEU A 9 -11.08 1.66 -9.99
N MET A 10 -10.45 0.58 -9.52
CA MET A 10 -9.60 -0.29 -10.33
C MET A 10 -10.42 -0.99 -11.42
N ILE A 11 -11.55 -1.61 -11.07
CA ILE A 11 -12.43 -2.28 -12.02
C ILE A 11 -13.00 -1.29 -13.04
N ARG A 12 -13.38 -0.09 -12.60
CA ARG A 12 -13.84 0.97 -13.52
C ARG A 12 -12.76 1.36 -14.54
N ARG A 13 -11.49 1.39 -14.13
CA ARG A 13 -10.35 1.70 -15.02
C ARG A 13 -9.99 0.53 -15.93
N TYR A 14 -10.14 -0.70 -15.43
CA TYR A 14 -9.80 -1.93 -16.13
C TYR A 14 -10.98 -2.92 -16.08
N PRO A 15 -12.03 -2.71 -16.90
CA PRO A 15 -13.25 -3.53 -16.85
C PRO A 15 -12.99 -5.03 -17.09
N ALA A 16 -11.90 -5.37 -17.79
CA ALA A 16 -11.47 -6.75 -18.00
C ALA A 16 -11.15 -7.51 -16.69
N LEU A 17 -10.87 -6.79 -15.60
CA LEU A 17 -10.62 -7.39 -14.29
C LEU A 17 -11.90 -7.69 -13.50
N GLY A 18 -13.08 -7.28 -13.99
CA GLY A 18 -14.35 -7.47 -13.30
C GLY A 18 -14.68 -8.95 -13.03
N CYS A 19 -14.17 -9.87 -13.87
CA CYS A 19 -14.32 -11.30 -13.64
C CYS A 19 -13.53 -11.83 -12.44
N CYS A 20 -12.59 -11.04 -11.89
CA CYS A 20 -11.74 -11.41 -10.76
C CYS A 20 -11.98 -10.52 -9.53
N GLU A 21 -13.03 -9.69 -9.53
CA GLU A 21 -13.28 -8.71 -8.46
C GLU A 21 -13.37 -9.37 -7.07
N ASN A 22 -14.14 -10.46 -6.98
CA ASN A 22 -14.31 -11.21 -5.74
C ASN A 22 -12.99 -11.87 -5.28
N GLU A 23 -12.23 -12.43 -6.21
CA GLU A 23 -10.94 -13.08 -5.94
C GLU A 23 -9.91 -12.08 -5.43
N ILE A 24 -9.87 -10.89 -6.02
CA ILE A 24 -8.99 -9.80 -5.59
C ILE A 24 -9.36 -9.35 -4.17
N MET A 25 -10.65 -9.16 -3.90
CA MET A 25 -11.11 -8.76 -2.57
C MET A 25 -10.79 -9.83 -1.52
N ASN A 26 -11.06 -11.10 -1.83
CA ASN A 26 -10.76 -12.23 -0.93
C ASN A 26 -9.26 -12.36 -0.65
N ALA A 27 -8.41 -12.19 -1.67
CA ALA A 27 -6.96 -12.23 -1.50
C ALA A 27 -6.47 -11.10 -0.57
N ALA A 28 -6.99 -9.88 -0.76
CA ALA A 28 -6.65 -8.74 0.09
C ALA A 28 -7.12 -8.97 1.55
N THR A 29 -8.35 -9.42 1.76
CA THR A 29 -8.87 -9.76 3.10
C THR A 29 -8.01 -10.85 3.77
N THR A 30 -7.65 -11.90 3.04
CA THR A 30 -6.80 -12.98 3.58
C THR A 30 -5.43 -12.48 4.02
N ILE A 31 -4.83 -11.56 3.26
CA ILE A 31 -3.53 -10.96 3.61
C ILE A 31 -3.67 -10.07 4.86
N ILE A 32 -4.72 -9.26 4.95
CA ILE A 32 -5.01 -8.40 6.11
C ILE A 32 -5.20 -9.27 7.35
N ASP A 33 -6.10 -10.25 7.29
CA ASP A 33 -6.39 -11.17 8.40
C ASP A 33 -5.13 -11.90 8.85
N CYS A 34 -4.26 -12.32 7.92
CA CYS A 34 -2.98 -12.95 8.26
C CYS A 34 -2.11 -12.03 9.14
N TYR A 35 -1.98 -10.75 8.79
CA TYR A 35 -1.19 -9.81 9.58
C TYR A 35 -1.85 -9.46 10.91
N GLU A 36 -3.17 -9.27 10.94
CA GLU A 36 -3.92 -8.98 12.17
C GLU A 36 -3.82 -10.11 13.19
N ASN A 37 -3.74 -11.36 12.72
CA ASN A 37 -3.52 -12.55 13.56
C ASN A 37 -2.04 -12.82 13.90
N GLY A 38 -1.13 -11.87 13.63
CA GLY A 38 0.30 -12.01 13.92
C GLY A 38 1.04 -13.00 13.02
N GLY A 39 0.43 -13.37 11.89
CA GLY A 39 1.03 -14.22 10.86
C GLY A 39 2.04 -13.47 9.99
N LYS A 40 2.56 -14.19 8.98
CA LYS A 40 3.53 -13.65 8.02
C LYS A 40 3.19 -14.08 6.60
N ILE A 41 3.37 -13.19 5.64
CA ILE A 41 3.29 -13.53 4.22
C ILE A 41 4.69 -13.79 3.69
N LEU A 42 4.87 -14.92 2.99
CA LEU A 42 6.11 -15.26 2.31
C LEU A 42 5.87 -15.17 0.80
N LEU A 43 6.66 -14.35 0.12
CA LEU A 43 6.57 -14.15 -1.33
C LEU A 43 7.75 -14.85 -2.01
N CYS A 44 7.50 -15.44 -3.17
CA CYS A 44 8.53 -16.08 -3.99
C CYS A 44 8.20 -15.96 -5.47
N GLY A 45 9.23 -15.93 -6.31
CA GLY A 45 9.09 -15.88 -7.75
C GLY A 45 10.43 -16.16 -8.44
N ASN A 46 10.39 -16.41 -9.75
CA ASN A 46 11.57 -16.59 -10.60
C ASN A 46 11.63 -15.50 -11.67
N GLY A 47 12.83 -15.02 -12.01
CA GLY A 47 13.01 -13.99 -13.03
C GLY A 47 12.19 -12.73 -12.74
N GLY A 48 11.35 -12.30 -13.68
CA GLY A 48 10.50 -11.11 -13.53
C GLY A 48 9.58 -11.17 -12.29
N SER A 49 8.98 -12.33 -12.02
CA SER A 49 8.11 -12.50 -10.83
C SER A 49 8.88 -12.42 -9.50
N CYS A 50 10.20 -12.63 -9.50
CA CYS A 50 11.03 -12.36 -8.32
C CYS A 50 11.11 -10.85 -8.04
N ALA A 51 11.25 -10.03 -9.11
CA ALA A 51 11.28 -8.58 -8.97
C ALA A 51 9.93 -8.03 -8.46
N ASP A 52 8.81 -8.60 -8.92
CA ASP A 52 7.47 -8.24 -8.41
C ASP A 52 7.30 -8.61 -6.93
N ALA A 53 7.79 -9.80 -6.52
CA ALA A 53 7.79 -10.22 -5.13
C ALA A 53 8.64 -9.28 -4.26
N ASP A 54 9.85 -8.94 -4.68
CA ASP A 54 10.71 -7.98 -4.00
C ASP A 54 10.07 -6.59 -3.90
N HIS A 55 9.39 -6.15 -4.96
CA HIS A 55 8.69 -4.88 -4.97
C HIS A 55 7.55 -4.86 -3.95
N MET A 56 6.73 -5.91 -3.91
CA MET A 56 5.63 -6.04 -2.95
C MET A 56 6.14 -6.09 -1.50
N VAL A 57 7.24 -6.81 -1.22
CA VAL A 57 7.92 -6.74 0.09
C VAL A 57 8.35 -5.30 0.39
N GLY A 58 8.97 -4.64 -0.59
CA GLY A 58 9.43 -3.26 -0.47
C GLY A 58 8.32 -2.29 -0.11
N GLU A 59 7.15 -2.41 -0.75
CA GLU A 59 5.97 -1.58 -0.47
C GLU A 59 5.33 -1.89 0.88
N LEU A 60 5.15 -3.17 1.23
CA LEU A 60 4.56 -3.57 2.51
C LEU A 60 5.45 -3.22 3.70
N MET A 61 6.77 -3.29 3.53
CA MET A 61 7.75 -2.84 4.51
C MET A 61 8.01 -1.33 4.45
N LYS A 62 7.35 -0.61 3.54
CA LYS A 62 7.47 0.85 3.37
C LYS A 62 6.66 1.63 4.40
N SER A 63 6.78 1.23 5.65
CA SER A 63 6.76 2.17 6.77
C SER A 63 8.16 2.10 7.33
N PHE A 64 9.01 3.09 7.01
CA PHE A 64 10.41 3.06 7.45
C PHE A 64 10.47 2.68 8.93
N GLU A 65 10.98 1.48 9.23
CA GLU A 65 11.18 0.98 10.60
C GLU A 65 11.97 2.02 11.44
N LYS A 66 12.76 2.85 10.76
CA LYS A 66 13.31 4.10 11.25
C LYS A 66 12.47 5.30 10.79
N LYS A 67 11.61 5.82 11.67
CA LYS A 67 11.04 7.16 11.50
C LYS A 67 12.17 8.14 11.20
N ARG A 68 12.06 8.90 10.11
CA ARG A 68 13.00 9.96 9.73
C ARG A 68 12.34 11.31 10.06
N PRO A 69 12.31 11.70 11.35
CA PRO A 69 11.65 12.93 11.75
C PRO A 69 12.32 14.10 11.02
N LEU A 70 11.49 14.96 10.43
CA LEU A 70 11.96 16.18 9.83
C LEU A 70 12.18 17.24 10.93
N PRO A 71 13.10 18.20 10.72
CA PRO A 71 13.19 19.40 11.55
C PRO A 71 11.84 20.15 11.59
N GLU A 72 11.47 20.70 12.74
CA GLU A 72 10.17 21.36 12.94
C GLU A 72 9.94 22.55 12.00
N ASP A 73 10.99 23.30 11.66
CA ASP A 73 10.92 24.39 10.68
C ASP A 73 10.58 23.87 9.28
N PHE A 74 11.11 22.70 8.92
CA PHE A 74 10.84 22.06 7.64
C PHE A 74 9.42 21.50 7.57
N LYS A 75 8.92 20.90 8.66
CA LYS A 75 7.52 20.46 8.78
C LYS A 75 6.55 21.61 8.61
N ALA A 76 6.78 22.73 9.30
CA ALA A 76 5.94 23.93 9.21
C ALA A 76 5.90 24.47 7.77
N ARG A 77 7.04 24.50 7.08
CA ARG A 77 7.12 24.91 5.66
C ARG A 77 6.37 23.97 4.73
N LEU A 78 6.45 22.65 4.95
CA LEU A 78 5.70 21.67 4.16
C LEU A 78 4.18 21.82 4.35
N GLN A 79 3.75 22.07 5.58
CA GLN A 79 2.33 22.24 5.91
C GLN A 79 1.74 23.52 5.31
N VAL A 80 2.53 24.59 5.21
CA VAL A 80 2.17 25.82 4.49
C VAL A 80 2.17 25.60 2.96
N ALA A 81 3.17 24.88 2.44
CA ALA A 81 3.32 24.66 0.99
C ALA A 81 2.25 23.73 0.41
N SER A 82 1.77 22.75 1.18
CA SER A 82 0.70 21.84 0.80
C SER A 82 -0.14 21.52 2.04
N PRO A 83 -1.26 22.25 2.27
CA PRO A 83 -2.14 22.01 3.41
C PRO A 83 -2.75 20.60 3.42
N ASP A 84 -2.87 19.99 2.24
CA ASP A 84 -3.46 18.68 1.98
C ASP A 84 -2.48 17.50 2.22
N ARG A 85 -1.20 17.64 1.85
CA ARG A 85 -0.20 16.56 1.97
C ARG A 85 0.95 16.87 2.93
N GLY A 86 1.16 18.13 3.26
CA GLY A 86 2.25 18.57 4.13
C GLY A 86 2.23 17.92 5.50
N GLY A 87 1.05 17.73 6.10
CA GLY A 87 0.92 17.04 7.39
C GLY A 87 1.14 15.51 7.34
N TYR A 88 1.03 14.89 6.15
CA TYR A 88 1.32 13.46 5.96
C TYR A 88 2.81 13.20 5.71
N ILE A 89 3.49 14.17 5.09
CA ILE A 89 4.92 14.10 4.73
C ILE A 89 5.82 14.61 5.88
N ALA A 90 5.30 15.52 6.71
CA ALA A 90 5.97 16.14 7.85
C ALA A 90 6.36 15.14 8.97
#